data_AF-A0A9X8M4E0-F1
#
_entry.id   AF-A0A9X8M4E0-F1
#
_cell.length_a   1.000
_cell.length_b   1.000
_cell.length_c   1.000
_cell.angle_alpha   90.00
_cell.angle_beta   90.00
_cell.angle_gamma   90.00
#
_symmetry.space_group_name_H-M   'P 1'
#
loop_
_entity.id
_entity.type
_entity.pdbx_description
1 polymer ?
#
loop_
_entity_poly.entity_id
_entity_poly.type
_entity_poly.pdbx_seq_one_letter_code
_entity_poly.pdbx_strand_id
1 'polypeptide(L)'
;MNDNSKPTLKDKKLRHNEYYGIQPVLDNLYLKATKRNSFKNLMSIITSDENILLAFRNIKGNKGSKTSACDNVHIKDIGRMEQDYFLNEVKKRFQNYQPQKVRRKDIPKDNGKIRPLGIPSMWDRIIQQCILQVLEPICEAQFCTRS
;
A
#
# COMPACT_ATOMS: atom_id res chain seq x y z
N MET A 1 -12.16 36.44 3.68
CA MET A 1 -11.20 36.07 2.62
C MET A 1 -11.03 34.56 2.69
N ASN A 2 -11.51 33.84 1.68
CA ASN A 2 -11.50 32.37 1.64
C ASN A 2 -10.07 31.86 1.47
N ASP A 3 -9.53 31.25 2.51
CA ASP A 3 -8.25 30.53 2.46
C ASP A 3 -8.47 29.16 1.80
N ASN A 4 -8.48 29.15 0.46
CA ASN A 4 -8.47 27.93 -0.36
C ASN A 4 -7.04 27.37 -0.43
N SER A 5 -6.47 27.00 0.71
CA SER A 5 -5.25 26.21 0.75
C SER A 5 -5.55 24.83 0.16
N LYS A 6 -4.96 24.53 -1.01
CA LYS A 6 -5.06 23.21 -1.65
C LYS A 6 -4.63 22.15 -0.61
N PRO A 7 -5.43 21.09 -0.38
CA PRO A 7 -5.07 20.07 0.60
C PRO A 7 -3.72 19.47 0.22
N THR A 8 -2.78 19.59 1.15
CA THR A 8 -1.42 19.09 1.00
C THR A 8 -1.43 17.57 0.85
N LEU A 9 -0.35 16.97 0.33
CA LEU A 9 -0.28 15.50 0.18
C LEU A 9 -0.48 14.75 1.51
N LYS A 10 -0.09 15.38 2.64
CA LYS A 10 -0.36 14.87 4.00
C LYS A 10 -1.86 14.77 4.29
N ASP A 11 -2.65 15.74 3.84
CA ASP A 11 -4.10 15.75 4.01
C ASP A 11 -4.80 14.63 3.23
N LYS A 12 -4.27 14.21 2.07
CA LYS A 12 -4.92 13.16 1.26
C LYS A 12 -4.76 11.75 1.83
N LYS A 13 -3.58 11.42 2.37
CA LYS A 13 -3.32 10.10 2.99
C LYS A 13 -4.17 9.96 4.25
N LEU A 14 -4.19 11.00 5.09
CA LEU A 14 -5.01 11.05 6.30
C LEU A 14 -6.51 10.88 5.98
N ARG A 15 -7.04 11.61 4.98
CA ARG A 15 -8.45 11.49 4.55
C ARG A 15 -8.82 10.08 4.09
N HIS A 16 -7.95 9.38 3.37
CA HIS A 16 -8.24 8.00 2.96
C HIS A 16 -8.26 7.08 4.18
N ASN A 17 -7.31 7.23 5.10
CA ASN A 17 -7.27 6.42 6.31
C ASN A 17 -8.51 6.62 7.19
N GLU A 18 -8.97 7.87 7.32
CA GLU A 18 -10.20 8.22 8.03
C GLU A 18 -11.44 7.64 7.34
N TYR A 19 -11.51 7.72 6.01
CA TYR A 19 -12.64 7.18 5.24
C TYR A 19 -12.83 5.67 5.44
N TYR A 20 -11.74 4.91 5.54
CA TYR A 20 -11.80 3.47 5.84
C TYR A 20 -11.73 3.16 7.34
N GLY A 21 -11.73 4.15 8.23
CA GLY A 21 -11.74 3.95 9.68
C GLY A 21 -10.47 3.32 10.27
N ILE A 22 -9.36 3.26 9.54
CA ILE A 22 -8.14 2.57 9.98
C ILE A 22 -7.18 3.48 10.76
N GLN A 23 -7.34 4.80 10.66
CA GLN A 23 -6.42 5.77 11.29
C GLN A 23 -6.19 5.52 12.80
N PRO A 24 -7.23 5.27 13.63
CA PRO A 24 -7.02 5.00 15.05
C PRO A 24 -6.18 3.74 15.32
N VAL A 25 -6.26 2.73 14.45
CA VAL A 25 -5.47 1.51 14.54
C VAL A 25 -3.99 1.83 14.23
N LEU A 26 -3.72 2.60 13.18
CA LEU A 26 -2.36 2.99 12.80
C LEU A 26 -1.70 3.89 13.86
N ASP A 27 -2.46 4.84 14.42
CA ASP A 27 -1.98 5.69 15.52
C ASP A 27 -1.65 4.85 16.77
N ASN A 28 -2.46 3.85 17.08
CA ASN A 28 -2.19 2.93 18.18
C ASN A 28 -0.91 2.12 17.95
N LEU A 29 -0.65 1.68 16.71
CA LEU A 29 0.58 0.97 16.35
C LEU A 29 1.81 1.87 16.55
N TYR A 30 1.74 3.12 16.08
CA TYR A 30 2.80 4.11 16.29
C TYR A 30 3.08 4.34 17.78
N LEU A 31 2.04 4.60 18.58
CA LEU A 31 2.16 4.83 20.02
C LEU A 31 2.70 3.62 20.80
N LYS A 32 2.40 2.40 20.36
CA LYS A 32 3.00 1.18 20.93
C LYS A 32 4.47 1.05 20.55
N ALA A 33 4.83 1.42 19.31
CA ALA A 33 6.19 1.33 18.82
C ALA A 33 7.12 2.32 19.53
N THR A 34 6.65 3.54 19.82
CA THR A 34 7.41 4.53 20.61
C THR A 34 7.71 4.04 22.03
N LYS A 35 6.80 3.23 22.61
CA LYS A 35 6.99 2.57 23.92
C LYS A 35 7.84 1.29 23.85
N ARG A 36 8.35 0.92 22.68
CA ARG A 36 9.11 -0.32 22.42
C ARG A 36 8.34 -1.60 22.77
N ASN A 37 7.01 -1.56 22.62
CA ASN A 37 6.18 -2.75 22.85
C ASN A 37 6.41 -3.80 21.76
N SER A 38 6.21 -5.08 22.11
CA SER A 38 6.17 -6.16 21.12
C SER A 38 4.83 -6.17 20.37
N PHE A 39 4.89 -6.47 19.08
CA PHE A 39 3.71 -6.61 18.22
C PHE A 39 3.43 -8.09 17.98
N LYS A 40 2.21 -8.52 18.30
CA LYS A 40 1.71 -9.87 18.01
C LYS A 40 0.46 -9.71 17.15
N ASN A 41 0.22 -10.67 16.25
CA ASN A 41 -0.98 -10.74 15.41
C ASN A 41 -1.19 -9.56 14.43
N LEU A 42 -0.12 -8.97 13.86
CA LEU A 42 -0.26 -7.93 12.83
C LEU A 42 -1.05 -8.41 11.60
N MET A 43 -1.06 -9.71 11.33
CA MET A 43 -1.77 -10.29 10.19
C MET A 43 -3.27 -9.99 10.22
N SER A 44 -3.92 -9.96 11.38
CA SER A 44 -5.36 -9.64 11.46
C SER A 44 -5.66 -8.21 11.01
N ILE A 45 -4.73 -7.27 11.23
CA ILE A 45 -4.84 -5.88 10.75
C ILE A 45 -4.48 -5.83 9.26
N ILE A 46 -3.42 -6.54 8.84
CA ILE A 46 -2.97 -6.58 7.44
C ILE A 46 -4.08 -7.10 6.52
N THR A 47 -4.84 -8.10 6.96
CA THR A 47 -5.91 -8.73 6.18
C THR A 47 -7.32 -8.21 6.51
N SER A 48 -7.44 -7.12 7.26
CA SER A 48 -8.74 -6.49 7.52
C SER A 48 -9.31 -5.91 6.23
N ASP A 49 -10.63 -5.88 6.11
CA ASP A 49 -11.30 -5.39 4.90
C ASP A 49 -11.01 -3.90 4.67
N GLU A 50 -10.97 -3.12 5.75
CA GLU A 50 -10.60 -1.71 5.74
C GLU A 50 -9.20 -1.50 5.17
N ASN A 51 -8.22 -2.30 5.63
CA ASN A 51 -6.83 -2.18 5.17
C ASN A 51 -6.68 -2.59 3.70
N ILE A 52 -7.37 -3.65 3.27
CA ILE A 52 -7.36 -4.14 1.88
C ILE A 52 -7.97 -3.10 0.94
N LEU A 53 -9.12 -2.51 1.31
CA LEU A 53 -9.77 -1.47 0.51
C LEU A 53 -8.91 -0.20 0.43
N LEU A 54 -8.29 0.20 1.55
CA LEU A 54 -7.34 1.30 1.57
C LEU A 54 -6.13 1.01 0.67
N ALA A 55 -5.59 -0.21 0.70
CA ALA A 55 -4.47 -0.61 -0.15
C ALA A 55 -4.82 -0.47 -1.64
N PHE A 56 -5.99 -0.97 -2.05
CA PHE A 56 -6.48 -0.80 -3.41
C PHE A 56 -6.61 0.68 -3.79
N ARG A 57 -7.18 1.51 -2.91
CA ARG A 57 -7.34 2.95 -3.13
C ARG A 57 -6.00 3.65 -3.33
N ASN A 58 -5.02 3.34 -2.50
CA ASN A 58 -3.67 3.91 -2.58
C ASN A 58 -2.95 3.47 -3.86
N ILE A 59 -3.03 2.18 -4.22
CA ILE A 59 -2.47 1.68 -5.49
C ILE A 59 -3.14 2.36 -6.69
N LYS A 60 -4.46 2.59 -6.67
CA LYS A 60 -5.18 3.26 -7.76
C LYS A 60 -4.67 4.68 -8.03
N GLY A 61 -4.28 5.41 -6.98
CA GLY A 61 -3.70 6.75 -7.08
C GLY A 61 -2.25 6.79 -7.55
N ASN A 62 -1.51 5.67 -7.49
CA ASN A 62 -0.09 5.64 -7.83
C ASN A 62 0.16 5.86 -9.33
N LYS A 63 1.25 6.56 -9.69
CA LYS A 63 1.62 6.83 -11.10
C LYS A 63 1.72 5.55 -11.95
N GLY A 64 2.19 4.45 -11.35
CA GLY A 64 2.34 3.15 -12.00
C GLY A 64 1.09 2.26 -12.00
N SER A 65 -0.07 2.75 -11.55
CA SER A 65 -1.29 1.95 -11.37
C SER A 65 -1.82 1.33 -12.67
N LYS A 66 -1.57 1.99 -13.80
CA LYS A 66 -1.95 1.49 -15.14
C LYS A 66 -0.91 0.55 -15.74
N THR A 67 0.27 0.39 -15.14
CA THR A 67 1.33 -0.47 -15.69
C THR A 67 1.13 -1.90 -15.18
N SER A 68 0.90 -2.85 -16.10
CA SER A 68 0.81 -4.28 -15.79
C SER A 68 2.21 -4.93 -15.71
N ALA A 69 2.25 -6.10 -15.06
CA ALA A 69 3.40 -7.00 -15.08
C ALA A 69 3.28 -7.96 -16.27
N CYS A 70 3.75 -9.20 -16.12
CA CYS A 70 3.66 -10.23 -17.16
C CYS A 70 2.25 -10.81 -17.32
N ASP A 71 1.36 -10.61 -16.33
CA ASP A 71 -0.01 -11.13 -16.28
C ASP A 71 -1.04 -10.25 -17.00
N ASN A 72 -0.63 -9.07 -17.50
CA ASN A 72 -1.50 -8.07 -18.14
C ASN A 72 -2.71 -7.62 -17.29
N VAL A 73 -2.67 -7.80 -15.97
CA VAL A 73 -3.72 -7.32 -15.06
C VAL A 73 -3.44 -5.85 -14.69
N HIS A 74 -4.44 -5.00 -14.91
CA HIS A 74 -4.39 -3.58 -14.56
C HIS A 74 -5.31 -3.26 -13.37
N ILE A 75 -5.10 -2.10 -12.76
CA ILE A 75 -5.90 -1.68 -11.59
C ILE A 75 -7.38 -1.50 -11.93
N LYS A 76 -7.69 -1.23 -13.21
CA LYS A 76 -9.06 -1.11 -13.69
C LYS A 76 -9.78 -2.46 -13.73
N ASP A 77 -9.06 -3.55 -13.99
CA ASP A 77 -9.63 -4.88 -14.04
C ASP A 77 -10.03 -5.32 -12.62
N ILE A 78 -9.15 -5.06 -11.65
CA ILE A 78 -9.46 -5.22 -10.23
C ILE A 78 -10.65 -4.33 -9.82
N GLY A 79 -10.65 -3.06 -10.24
CA GLY A 79 -11.72 -2.12 -9.90
C GLY A 79 -13.09 -2.38 -10.54
N ARG A 80 -13.19 -3.38 -11.42
CA ARG A 80 -14.47 -3.87 -11.99
C ARG A 80 -15.01 -5.09 -11.25
N MET A 81 -14.19 -5.73 -10.41
CA MET A 81 -14.61 -6.87 -9.61
C MET A 81 -15.62 -6.43 -8.55
N GLU A 82 -16.51 -7.36 -8.19
CA GLU A 82 -17.35 -7.21 -7.01
C GLU A 82 -16.45 -7.15 -5.75
N GLN A 83 -16.83 -6.34 -4.78
CA GLN A 83 -15.98 -6.01 -3.64
C GLN A 83 -15.73 -7.24 -2.76
N ASP A 84 -16.74 -8.03 -2.45
CA ASP A 84 -16.61 -9.22 -1.63
C ASP A 84 -15.74 -10.27 -2.31
N TYR A 85 -15.89 -10.43 -3.64
CA TYR A 85 -14.99 -11.26 -4.43
C TYR A 85 -13.53 -10.79 -4.30
N PHE A 86 -13.27 -9.49 -4.51
CA PHE A 86 -11.94 -8.92 -4.38
C PHE A 86 -11.34 -9.13 -2.98
N LEU A 87 -12.09 -8.87 -1.92
CA LEU A 87 -11.66 -9.05 -0.54
C LEU A 87 -11.29 -10.51 -0.25
N ASN A 88 -12.15 -11.45 -0.65
CA ASN A 88 -11.90 -12.88 -0.49
C ASN A 88 -10.65 -13.34 -1.26
N GLU A 89 -10.47 -12.84 -2.47
CA GLU A 89 -9.35 -13.19 -3.35
C GLU A 89 -8.01 -12.65 -2.81
N VAL A 90 -8.01 -11.49 -2.14
CA VAL A 90 -6.85 -10.98 -1.39
C VAL A 90 -6.57 -11.82 -0.14
N LYS A 91 -7.59 -12.10 0.68
CA LYS A 91 -7.45 -12.92 1.90
C LYS A 91 -6.94 -14.33 1.58
N LYS A 92 -7.44 -14.94 0.51
CA LYS A 92 -6.98 -16.26 0.01
C LYS A 92 -5.50 -16.23 -0.39
N ARG A 93 -5.03 -15.15 -1.03
CA ARG A 93 -3.60 -14.99 -1.33
C ARG A 93 -2.76 -14.84 -0.07
N PHE A 94 -3.24 -14.21 0.99
CA PHE A 94 -2.50 -14.18 2.26
C PHE A 94 -2.42 -15.57 2.92
N GLN A 95 -3.44 -16.42 2.76
CA GLN A 95 -3.43 -17.79 3.27
C GLN A 95 -2.46 -18.71 2.51
N ASN A 96 -2.33 -18.53 1.20
CA ASN A 96 -1.42 -19.29 0.35
C ASN A 96 -0.75 -18.38 -0.68
N TYR A 97 0.26 -17.62 -0.22
CA TYR A 97 0.89 -16.59 -1.04
C TYR A 97 1.88 -17.19 -2.04
N GLN A 98 1.61 -16.97 -3.33
CA GLN A 98 2.49 -17.38 -4.43
C GLN A 98 2.82 -16.15 -5.28
N PRO A 99 3.93 -15.45 -4.99
CA PRO A 99 4.29 -14.22 -5.69
C PRO A 99 4.54 -14.48 -7.17
N GLN A 100 4.09 -13.56 -8.02
CA GLN A 100 4.29 -13.68 -9.46
C GLN A 100 5.68 -13.18 -9.88
N LYS A 101 6.12 -13.59 -11.07
CA LYS A 101 7.37 -13.11 -11.66
C LYS A 101 7.30 -11.60 -11.88
N VAL A 102 8.35 -10.90 -11.42
CA VAL A 102 8.49 -9.45 -11.59
C VAL A 102 8.93 -9.12 -13.02
N ARG A 103 8.20 -8.23 -13.70
CA ARG A 103 8.55 -7.76 -15.05
C ARG A 103 9.68 -6.74 -14.98
N ARG A 104 10.76 -6.92 -15.76
CA ARG A 104 11.83 -5.94 -15.87
C ARG A 104 11.47 -4.83 -16.86
N LYS A 105 11.79 -3.60 -16.53
CA LYS A 105 11.73 -2.43 -17.42
C LYS A 105 12.96 -1.57 -17.20
N ASP A 106 13.69 -1.31 -18.28
CA ASP A 106 14.84 -0.43 -18.24
C ASP A 106 14.42 1.03 -18.35
N ILE A 107 14.97 1.87 -17.47
CA ILE A 107 14.77 3.33 -17.48
C ILE A 107 16.14 3.97 -17.74
N PRO A 108 16.29 4.74 -18.83
CA PRO A 108 17.53 5.47 -19.08
C PRO A 108 17.76 6.52 -17.98
N LYS A 109 19.02 6.71 -17.60
CA LYS A 109 19.49 7.85 -16.80
C LYS A 109 20.11 8.90 -17.72
N ASP A 110 20.21 10.13 -17.23
CA ASP A 110 20.80 11.25 -17.98
C ASP A 110 22.29 11.04 -18.31
N ASN A 111 22.99 10.19 -17.56
CA ASN A 111 24.40 9.86 -17.76
C ASN A 111 24.66 8.66 -18.69
N GLY A 112 23.65 8.24 -19.47
CA GLY A 112 23.75 7.13 -20.43
C GLY A 112 23.70 5.72 -19.80
N LYS A 113 23.67 5.60 -18.47
CA LYS A 113 23.48 4.31 -17.78
C LYS A 113 21.99 3.94 -17.70
N ILE A 114 21.71 2.68 -17.41
CA ILE A 114 20.35 2.16 -17.24
C ILE A 114 20.03 1.95 -15.75
N ARG A 115 18.80 2.25 -15.36
CA ARG A 115 18.20 1.84 -14.08
C ARG A 115 17.18 0.72 -14.35
N PRO A 116 17.47 -0.55 -14.00
CA PRO A 116 16.49 -1.61 -14.12
C PRO A 116 15.39 -1.41 -13.06
N LEU A 117 14.13 -1.40 -13.49
CA LEU A 117 12.96 -1.37 -12.62
C LEU A 117 12.28 -2.75 -12.64
N GLY A 118 11.98 -3.27 -11.45
CA GLY A 118 11.09 -4.42 -11.31
C GLY A 118 9.65 -3.95 -11.13
N ILE A 119 8.73 -4.46 -11.94
CA ILE A 119 7.30 -4.18 -11.87
C ILE A 119 6.59 -5.46 -11.41
N PRO A 120 6.13 -5.54 -10.15
CA PRO A 120 5.36 -6.68 -9.65
C PRO A 120 3.95 -6.72 -10.26
N SER A 121 3.27 -7.87 -10.15
CA SER A 121 1.87 -8.02 -10.56
C SER A 121 0.96 -7.04 -9.81
N MET A 122 -0.27 -6.84 -10.30
CA MET A 122 -1.22 -5.98 -9.59
C MET A 122 -1.58 -6.56 -8.22
N TRP A 123 -1.76 -7.88 -8.15
CA TRP A 123 -2.06 -8.59 -6.90
C TRP A 123 -0.91 -8.47 -5.89
N ASP A 124 0.34 -8.65 -6.34
CA ASP A 124 1.51 -8.51 -5.45
C ASP A 124 1.63 -7.08 -4.92
N ARG A 125 1.33 -6.07 -5.75
CA ARG A 125 1.34 -4.66 -5.31
C ARG A 125 0.29 -4.38 -4.25
N ILE A 126 -0.92 -4.95 -4.37
CA ILE A 126 -1.98 -4.81 -3.37
C ILE A 126 -1.53 -5.47 -2.05
N ILE A 127 -1.00 -6.69 -2.11
CA ILE A 127 -0.51 -7.42 -0.94
C ILE A 127 0.64 -6.68 -0.25
N GLN A 128 1.62 -6.20 -1.02
CA GLN A 128 2.73 -5.38 -0.51
C GLN A 128 2.21 -4.11 0.16
N GLN A 129 1.20 -3.45 -0.44
CA GLN A 129 0.61 -2.25 0.12
C GLN A 129 -0.14 -2.53 1.43
N CYS A 130 -0.89 -3.63 1.54
CA CYS A 130 -1.54 -4.03 2.79
C CYS A 130 -0.53 -4.19 3.94
N ILE A 131 0.62 -4.81 3.65
CA ILE A 131 1.70 -5.01 4.63
C ILE A 131 2.35 -3.66 4.96
N LEU A 132 2.67 -2.86 3.94
CA LEU A 132 3.33 -1.56 4.10
C LEU A 132 2.53 -0.65 5.04
N GLN A 133 1.21 -0.53 4.84
CA GLN A 133 0.34 0.34 5.63
C GLN A 133 0.39 0.06 7.14
N VAL A 134 0.58 -1.21 7.52
CA VAL A 134 0.62 -1.64 8.93
C VAL A 134 2.03 -1.49 9.51
N LEU A 135 3.07 -1.78 8.72
CA LEU A 135 4.46 -1.72 9.18
C LEU A 135 5.02 -0.29 9.21
N GLU A 136 4.56 0.59 8.32
CA GLU A 136 5.02 1.97 8.19
C GLU A 136 4.97 2.73 9.54
N PRO A 137 3.83 2.82 10.27
CA PRO A 137 3.80 3.53 11.56
C PRO A 137 4.70 2.90 12.64
N ILE A 138 4.93 1.58 12.58
CA ILE A 138 5.83 0.90 13.53
C ILE A 138 7.27 1.30 13.27
N CYS A 139 7.68 1.31 12.00
CA CYS A 139 9.03 1.67 11.58
C CYS A 139 9.29 3.17 11.74
N GLU A 140 8.35 4.04 11.36
CA GLU A 140 8.46 5.50 11.49
C GLU A 140 8.74 5.92 12.94
N ALA A 141 8.12 5.26 13.92
CA ALA A 141 8.35 5.52 15.34
C ALA A 141 9.79 5.21 15.81
N GLN A 142 10.53 4.41 15.05
CA GLN A 142 11.90 3.98 15.38
C GLN A 142 12.96 4.59 14.49
N PHE A 143 12.58 5.13 13.32
CA PHE A 143 13.51 5.81 12.43
C PHE A 143 14.10 7.04 13.10
N CYS A 144 15.42 7.20 12.98
CA CYS A 144 16.12 8.34 13.54
C CYS A 144 15.66 9.63 12.84
N THR A 145 15.46 10.70 13.60
CA THR A 145 15.05 12.02 13.09
C THR A 145 16.13 12.76 12.30
N ARG A 146 17.28 12.13 12.01
CA ARG A 146 18.40 12.77 11.34
C ARG A 146 18.33 12.59 9.82
N SER A 147 18.12 13.71 9.14
CA SER A 147 18.60 13.98 7.77
C SER A 147 19.84 14.86 7.87
#